data_AF-A0A8C5FUT1-F1
#
_entry.id   AF-A0A8C5FUT1-F1
#
_cell.length_a   1.000
_cell.length_b   1.000
_cell.length_c   1.000
_cell.angle_alpha   90.00
_cell.angle_beta   90.00
_cell.angle_gamma   90.00
#
_symmetry.space_group_name_H-M   'P 1'
#
loop_
_entity.id
_entity.type
_entity.pdbx_description
1 polymer ?
#
loop_
_entity_poly.entity_id
_entity_poly.type
_entity_poly.pdbx_seq_one_letter_code
_entity_poly.pdbx_strand_id
1 'polypeptide(L)'
;MGSAPYSASEWKCRGRGGLQDLGCMPWKVSKSILFLILVAHAVGGAHWRPPPAPPPPPAAVVIYHEKQRRELCALHALNNVFQDGTAFSRDALQEISQRLSPSTLVTPHKKSMLGNGNYDVNVIMAALQTRGFEAVWWDKRRDVGSIAVANVTGYILNVPSNLRWGPLRLPLKRQHWIGVREVGGVYYNLDSKLRGPHPIGSADELRKFLRHQLRGKNCELLLVVSEEVESHQTWMSHNSGAD
;
A
#
# COMPACT_ATOMS: atom_id res chain seq x y z
N MET A 1 56.64 36.56 -18.83
CA MET A 1 56.70 36.89 -20.27
C MET A 1 55.84 35.86 -20.99
N GLY A 2 54.73 36.13 -21.66
CA GLY A 2 53.89 37.31 -21.88
C GLY A 2 52.49 36.75 -22.22
N SER A 3 51.45 37.32 -21.62
CA SER A 3 50.47 38.16 -22.34
C SER A 3 49.29 37.37 -22.93
N ALA A 4 48.17 37.34 -22.19
CA ALA A 4 46.82 37.35 -22.77
C ALA A 4 46.56 38.77 -23.37
N PRO A 5 45.50 39.08 -24.17
CA PRO A 5 44.09 38.89 -23.77
C PRO A 5 43.04 38.74 -24.92
N TYR A 6 41.77 38.47 -24.53
CA TYR A 6 40.46 38.97 -25.04
C TYR A 6 40.16 38.96 -26.57
N SER A 7 38.93 38.88 -27.10
CA SER A 7 37.59 39.25 -26.63
C SER A 7 36.55 38.55 -27.51
N ALA A 8 35.44 38.11 -26.90
CA ALA A 8 34.19 37.89 -27.62
C ALA A 8 33.36 39.18 -27.59
N SER A 9 33.16 39.76 -28.76
CA SER A 9 32.13 40.76 -29.11
C SER A 9 31.77 40.44 -30.57
N GLU A 10 30.59 40.63 -31.13
CA GLU A 10 29.54 41.60 -30.88
C GLU A 10 28.43 41.23 -31.88
N TRP A 11 27.24 40.79 -31.44
CA TRP A 11 26.03 40.90 -32.26
C TRP A 11 24.90 41.39 -31.36
N LYS A 12 24.70 42.71 -31.41
CA LYS A 12 23.58 43.41 -30.80
C LYS A 12 23.01 44.38 -31.82
N CYS A 13 21.78 44.15 -32.26
CA CYS A 13 20.74 45.16 -32.49
C CYS A 13 19.42 44.40 -32.75
N ARG A 14 18.42 44.44 -31.86
CA ARG A 14 17.49 45.53 -31.49
C ARG A 14 16.15 45.37 -32.21
N GLY A 15 15.10 45.29 -31.40
CA GLY A 15 13.68 45.42 -31.75
C GLY A 15 12.86 44.82 -30.61
N ARG A 16 12.79 45.46 -29.43
CA ARG A 16 11.77 46.46 -29.04
C ARG A 16 10.33 46.12 -29.48
N GLY A 17 9.60 45.55 -28.53
CA GLY A 17 8.15 45.43 -28.46
C GLY A 17 7.90 44.62 -27.18
N GLY A 18 7.62 45.24 -26.04
CA GLY A 18 6.33 45.86 -25.76
C GLY A 18 5.60 44.94 -24.79
N LEU A 19 5.97 45.05 -23.52
CA LEU A 19 5.40 44.36 -22.37
C LEU A 19 3.97 44.84 -22.17
N GLN A 20 2.97 44.06 -22.58
CA GLN A 20 1.59 44.14 -22.09
C GLN A 20 0.98 42.74 -22.06
N ASP A 21 0.32 42.45 -20.94
CA ASP A 21 -0.73 41.45 -20.76
C ASP A 21 -0.46 39.98 -21.04
N LEU A 22 -0.08 39.26 -19.97
CA LEU A 22 -0.70 37.98 -19.67
C LEU A 22 -1.31 38.07 -18.28
N GLY A 23 -2.56 38.55 -18.29
CA GLY A 23 -3.37 38.79 -17.12
C GLY A 23 -3.64 37.54 -16.31
N CYS A 24 -3.69 37.76 -15.01
CA CYS A 24 -4.49 37.01 -14.07
C CYS A 24 -5.90 36.87 -14.63
N MET A 25 -6.29 35.67 -15.06
CA MET A 25 -7.70 35.39 -15.29
C MET A 25 -8.37 34.93 -14.00
N PRO A 26 -9.45 35.62 -13.60
CA PRO A 26 -10.22 35.33 -12.41
C PRO A 26 -11.05 34.05 -12.59
N TRP A 27 -11.24 33.35 -11.48
CA TRP A 27 -12.34 32.41 -11.23
C TRP A 27 -13.64 32.91 -11.88
N LYS A 28 -13.98 32.39 -13.07
CA LYS A 28 -15.30 32.57 -13.67
C LYS A 28 -16.29 31.75 -12.84
N VAL A 29 -17.03 32.42 -11.97
CA VAL A 29 -18.32 31.90 -11.49
C VAL A 29 -19.20 31.75 -12.72
N SER A 30 -19.55 30.50 -13.04
CA SER A 30 -20.42 30.20 -14.18
C SER A 30 -21.77 30.89 -13.97
N LYS A 31 -22.05 31.92 -14.78
CA LYS A 31 -23.39 32.49 -14.92
C LYS A 31 -24.27 31.48 -15.69
N SER A 32 -24.64 30.41 -15.01
CA SER A 32 -25.60 29.41 -15.52
C SER A 32 -26.84 29.30 -14.65
N ILE A 33 -26.98 30.18 -13.65
CA ILE A 33 -28.16 30.27 -12.79
C ILE A 33 -28.76 31.68 -12.94
N LEU A 34 -29.12 32.07 -14.17
CA LEU A 34 -30.04 33.18 -14.39
C LEU A 34 -30.64 33.12 -15.81
N PHE A 35 -31.22 31.98 -16.17
CA PHE A 35 -32.08 31.88 -17.37
C PHE A 35 -33.31 30.98 -17.15
N LEU A 36 -33.72 30.78 -15.89
CA LEU A 36 -34.87 29.94 -15.53
C LEU A 36 -35.84 30.65 -14.58
N ILE A 37 -35.99 31.98 -14.72
CA ILE A 37 -37.13 32.71 -14.14
C ILE A 37 -37.61 33.74 -15.16
N LEU A 38 -38.10 33.30 -16.33
CA LEU A 38 -39.01 34.13 -17.14
C LEU A 38 -39.81 33.35 -18.21
N VAL A 39 -40.25 32.11 -17.97
CA VAL A 39 -41.32 31.50 -18.79
C VAL A 39 -42.18 30.61 -17.89
N ALA A 40 -42.98 31.22 -17.02
CA ALA A 40 -44.02 30.53 -16.27
C ALA A 40 -45.29 31.39 -16.18
N HIS A 41 -45.71 31.95 -17.31
CA HIS A 41 -47.06 32.50 -17.48
C HIS A 41 -47.53 32.24 -18.91
N ALA A 42 -47.72 30.96 -19.25
CA ALA A 42 -48.66 30.51 -20.27
C ALA A 42 -48.65 28.98 -20.31
N VAL A 43 -49.85 28.40 -20.39
CA VAL A 43 -50.18 26.98 -20.55
C VAL A 43 -50.14 26.16 -19.26
N GLY A 44 -51.33 25.74 -18.83
CA GLY A 44 -51.57 25.06 -17.58
C GLY A 44 -51.13 23.59 -17.53
N GLY A 45 -51.23 23.05 -16.32
CA GLY A 45 -51.60 21.66 -16.11
C GLY A 45 -50.60 20.57 -16.50
N ALA A 46 -49.30 20.79 -16.33
CA ALA A 46 -48.33 19.68 -16.33
C ALA A 46 -47.42 19.79 -15.11
N HIS A 47 -47.53 18.83 -14.19
CA HIS A 47 -46.69 18.69 -13.01
C HIS A 47 -45.25 18.40 -13.46
N TRP A 48 -44.45 19.43 -13.73
CA TRP A 48 -43.02 19.29 -13.99
C TRP A 48 -42.34 18.66 -12.77
N ARG A 49 -41.95 17.38 -12.88
CA ARG A 49 -41.03 16.75 -11.93
C ARG A 49 -39.61 16.98 -12.47
N PRO A 50 -38.71 17.61 -11.70
CA PRO A 50 -37.31 17.66 -12.10
C PRO A 50 -36.77 16.23 -12.25
N PRO A 51 -35.86 15.98 -13.21
CA PRO A 51 -35.22 14.67 -13.34
C PRO A 51 -34.53 14.31 -12.02
N PRO A 52 -34.56 13.03 -11.61
CA PRO A 52 -33.84 12.60 -10.42
C PRO A 52 -32.36 12.97 -10.57
N ALA A 53 -31.78 13.53 -9.52
CA ALA A 53 -30.36 13.85 -9.49
C ALA A 53 -29.55 12.59 -9.85
N PRO A 54 -28.46 12.72 -10.62
CA PRO A 54 -27.58 11.59 -10.87
C PRO A 54 -27.13 11.01 -9.53
N PRO A 55 -27.03 9.67 -9.40
CA PRO A 55 -26.54 9.07 -8.18
C PRO A 55 -25.16 9.65 -7.83
N PRO A 56 -24.86 9.88 -6.54
CA PRO A 56 -23.55 10.35 -6.14
C PRO A 56 -22.48 9.39 -6.69
N PRO A 57 -21.32 9.89 -7.17
CA PRO A 57 -20.25 9.02 -7.60
C PRO A 57 -19.89 8.04 -6.48
N PRO A 58 -19.51 6.79 -6.79
CA PRO A 58 -19.09 5.84 -5.77
C PRO A 58 -18.03 6.49 -4.89
N ALA A 59 -18.23 6.41 -3.58
CA ALA A 59 -17.32 7.03 -2.62
C ALA A 59 -15.89 6.55 -2.91
N ALA A 60 -14.94 7.50 -2.97
CA ALA A 60 -13.55 7.18 -3.23
C ALA A 60 -13.04 6.22 -2.14
N VAL A 61 -12.57 5.04 -2.54
CA VAL A 61 -12.01 4.06 -1.61
C VAL A 61 -10.69 4.59 -1.06
N VAL A 62 -10.66 4.89 0.24
CA VAL A 62 -9.44 5.33 0.93
C VAL A 62 -8.67 4.09 1.38
N ILE A 63 -7.44 3.96 0.91
CA ILE A 63 -6.56 2.83 1.24
C ILE A 63 -5.61 3.26 2.34
N TYR A 64 -5.63 2.54 3.46
CA TYR A 64 -4.68 2.75 4.53
C TYR A 64 -3.29 2.23 4.11
N HIS A 65 -2.26 3.07 4.28
CA HIS A 65 -0.87 2.70 4.01
C HIS A 65 0.08 3.39 4.99
N GLU A 66 0.71 2.58 5.82
CA GLU A 66 1.77 2.99 6.72
C GLU A 66 3.14 2.80 6.08
N LYS A 67 3.93 3.89 6.07
CA LYS A 67 5.30 3.90 5.57
C LYS A 67 6.26 3.47 6.66
N GLN A 68 7.30 2.75 6.24
CA GLN A 68 8.27 2.19 7.16
C GLN A 68 9.01 3.28 7.92
N ARG A 69 9.02 3.15 9.23
CA ARG A 69 9.93 3.89 10.12
C ARG A 69 10.88 2.90 10.79
N ARG A 70 12.19 3.12 10.66
CA ARG A 70 13.24 2.23 11.20
C ARG A 70 13.14 0.81 10.61
N GLU A 71 13.37 -0.25 11.38
CA GLU A 71 13.29 -1.64 10.87
C GLU A 71 11.93 -2.32 11.16
N LEU A 72 10.88 -1.56 11.49
CA LEU A 72 9.54 -2.04 11.88
C LEU A 72 8.68 -2.60 10.72
N CYS A 73 9.30 -3.22 9.71
CA CYS A 73 8.59 -3.71 8.53
C CYS A 73 7.47 -4.71 8.86
N ALA A 74 7.65 -5.59 9.85
CA ALA A 74 6.62 -6.53 10.28
C ALA A 74 5.37 -5.83 10.84
N LEU A 75 5.56 -4.83 11.70
CA LEU A 75 4.48 -4.02 12.26
C LEU A 75 3.64 -3.37 11.15
N HIS A 76 4.33 -2.71 10.21
CA HIS A 76 3.66 -2.02 9.13
C HIS A 76 3.00 -2.98 8.14
N ALA A 77 3.60 -4.14 7.89
CA ALA A 77 2.97 -5.18 7.06
C ALA A 77 1.65 -5.66 7.67
N LEU A 78 1.62 -5.90 9.00
CA LEU A 78 0.40 -6.24 9.72
C LEU A 78 -0.65 -5.12 9.64
N ASN A 79 -0.31 -3.89 10.04
CA ASN A 79 -1.24 -2.76 9.99
C ASN A 79 -1.78 -2.50 8.58
N ASN A 80 -0.93 -2.64 7.56
CA ASN A 80 -1.32 -2.50 6.17
C ASN A 80 -2.27 -3.61 5.72
N VAL A 81 -2.03 -4.87 6.09
CA VAL A 81 -2.96 -5.97 5.77
C VAL A 81 -4.32 -5.77 6.43
N PHE A 82 -4.34 -5.30 7.68
CA PHE A 82 -5.56 -5.02 8.43
C PHE A 82 -6.22 -3.70 8.07
N GLN A 83 -5.59 -2.89 7.21
CA GLN A 83 -6.06 -1.56 6.81
C GLN A 83 -6.35 -0.63 8.00
N ASP A 84 -5.59 -0.78 9.10
CA ASP A 84 -5.78 -0.04 10.35
C ASP A 84 -4.43 0.17 11.05
N GLY A 85 -4.09 1.44 11.30
CA GLY A 85 -2.84 1.83 11.98
C GLY A 85 -2.82 1.58 13.48
N THR A 86 -3.98 1.27 14.05
CA THR A 86 -4.14 0.88 15.45
C THR A 86 -4.30 -0.63 15.62
N ALA A 87 -4.19 -1.40 14.51
CA ALA A 87 -4.31 -2.84 14.56
C ALA A 87 -3.19 -3.49 15.39
N PHE A 88 -1.98 -3.01 15.22
CA PHE A 88 -0.84 -3.49 15.98
C PHE A 88 -0.01 -2.30 16.41
N SER A 89 0.54 -2.39 17.62
CA SER A 89 1.46 -1.42 18.15
C SER A 89 2.85 -2.03 18.29
N ARG A 90 3.88 -1.18 18.21
CA ARG A 90 5.26 -1.60 18.47
C ARG A 90 5.39 -2.28 19.84
N ASP A 91 4.72 -1.74 20.84
CA ASP A 91 4.85 -2.21 22.21
C ASP A 91 4.20 -3.60 22.38
N ALA A 92 3.07 -3.86 21.72
CA ALA A 92 2.46 -5.19 21.67
C ALA A 92 3.38 -6.23 20.99
N LEU A 93 3.96 -5.89 19.83
CA LEU A 93 4.90 -6.79 19.14
C LEU A 93 6.19 -7.01 19.96
N GLN A 94 6.64 -5.99 20.68
CA GLN A 94 7.80 -6.07 21.55
C GLN A 94 7.54 -6.99 22.75
N GLU A 95 6.36 -6.93 23.35
CA GLU A 95 5.94 -7.83 24.43
C GLU A 95 5.88 -9.29 23.95
N ILE A 96 5.24 -9.53 22.80
CA ILE A 96 5.18 -10.85 22.17
C ILE A 96 6.59 -11.40 21.92
N SER A 97 7.46 -10.59 21.33
CA SER A 97 8.86 -10.97 21.08
C SER A 97 9.62 -11.36 22.35
N GLN A 98 9.43 -10.63 23.44
CA GLN A 98 10.06 -10.95 24.73
C GLN A 98 9.54 -12.26 25.33
N ARG A 99 8.23 -12.51 25.22
CA ARG A 99 7.62 -13.76 25.70
C ARG A 99 8.09 -14.99 24.93
N LEU A 100 8.30 -14.86 23.62
CA LEU A 100 8.79 -15.95 22.77
C LEU A 100 10.29 -16.23 22.93
N SER A 101 11.07 -15.32 23.50
CA SER A 101 12.53 -15.48 23.69
C SER A 101 13.01 -14.95 25.04
N PRO A 102 12.65 -15.62 26.15
CA PRO A 102 13.00 -15.18 27.50
C PRO A 102 14.50 -15.32 27.82
N SER A 103 15.26 -16.13 27.07
CA SER A 103 16.69 -16.38 27.34
C SER A 103 17.63 -15.23 26.95
N THR A 104 17.14 -14.23 26.20
CA THR A 104 17.89 -12.99 25.89
C THR A 104 17.98 -12.01 27.07
N LEU A 105 17.43 -12.37 28.24
CA LEU A 105 17.25 -11.51 29.42
C LEU A 105 18.46 -11.40 30.36
N VAL A 106 19.66 -11.85 29.97
CA VAL A 106 20.84 -11.67 30.83
C VAL A 106 21.51 -10.32 30.53
N THR A 107 20.91 -9.21 30.96
CA THR A 107 21.67 -8.05 31.52
C THR A 107 20.76 -6.98 32.17
N PRO A 108 21.03 -6.55 33.42
CA PRO A 108 20.10 -5.69 34.20
C PRO A 108 20.07 -4.19 33.86
N HIS A 109 20.83 -3.68 32.88
CA HIS A 109 20.95 -2.22 32.62
C HIS A 109 20.89 -1.77 31.14
N LYS A 110 20.50 -2.59 30.15
CA LYS A 110 20.48 -2.15 28.73
C LYS A 110 19.32 -2.74 27.90
N LYS A 111 18.49 -1.87 27.29
CA LYS A 111 17.68 -2.01 26.03
C LYS A 111 16.18 -1.64 26.04
N SER A 112 15.63 -1.05 27.10
CA SER A 112 14.20 -0.64 27.18
C SER A 112 13.70 0.45 26.16
N MET A 113 14.47 0.84 25.14
CA MET A 113 14.03 1.82 24.12
C MET A 113 14.50 1.52 22.67
N LEU A 114 15.20 0.40 22.44
CA LEU A 114 15.87 0.08 21.16
C LEU A 114 15.64 -1.38 20.74
N GLY A 115 14.39 -1.86 20.84
CA GLY A 115 13.96 -2.93 19.94
C GLY A 115 14.11 -2.41 18.51
N ASN A 116 15.08 -2.90 17.76
CA ASN A 116 15.41 -2.40 16.42
C ASN A 116 14.23 -2.45 15.43
N GLY A 117 13.19 -3.24 15.75
CA GLY A 117 11.98 -3.40 14.94
C GLY A 117 12.02 -4.59 13.99
N ASN A 118 13.15 -5.31 13.94
CA ASN A 118 13.33 -6.51 13.15
C ASN A 118 12.67 -7.73 13.82
N TYR A 119 11.33 -7.79 13.75
CA TYR A 119 10.56 -8.91 14.28
C TYR A 119 10.61 -10.10 13.33
N ASP A 120 10.78 -11.30 13.90
CA ASP A 120 10.73 -12.57 13.16
C ASP A 120 9.28 -13.03 12.91
N VAL A 121 9.15 -14.16 12.21
CA VAL A 121 7.86 -14.73 11.82
C VAL A 121 7.00 -15.18 13.00
N ASN A 122 7.61 -15.64 14.10
CA ASN A 122 6.87 -16.13 15.25
C ASN A 122 6.13 -14.97 15.93
N VAL A 123 6.75 -13.78 15.95
CA VAL A 123 6.09 -12.56 16.43
C VAL A 123 4.89 -12.21 15.55
N ILE A 124 5.01 -12.35 14.23
CA ILE A 124 3.89 -12.10 13.30
C ILE A 124 2.76 -13.10 13.54
N MET A 125 3.06 -14.39 13.64
CA MET A 125 2.07 -15.44 13.90
C MET A 125 1.35 -15.21 15.23
N ALA A 126 2.10 -15.01 16.31
CA ALA A 126 1.52 -14.77 17.63
C ALA A 126 0.69 -13.47 17.66
N ALA A 127 1.11 -12.41 16.95
CA ALA A 127 0.32 -11.19 16.83
C ALA A 127 -1.02 -11.44 16.13
N LEU A 128 -1.04 -12.17 15.02
CA LEU A 128 -2.28 -12.52 14.32
C LEU A 128 -3.25 -13.28 15.23
N GLN A 129 -2.72 -14.22 16.01
CA GLN A 129 -3.50 -15.03 16.96
C GLN A 129 -4.19 -14.17 18.04
N THR A 130 -3.57 -13.07 18.49
CA THR A 130 -4.22 -12.14 19.44
C THR A 130 -5.50 -11.49 18.89
N ARG A 131 -5.75 -11.62 17.58
CA ARG A 131 -6.93 -11.05 16.89
C ARG A 131 -7.83 -12.08 16.22
N GLY A 132 -7.65 -13.37 16.51
CA GLY A 132 -8.46 -14.46 15.90
C GLY A 132 -8.12 -14.74 14.44
N PHE A 133 -6.89 -14.43 14.03
CA PHE A 133 -6.35 -14.76 12.72
C PHE A 133 -5.19 -15.73 12.84
N GLU A 134 -5.01 -16.54 11.81
CA GLU A 134 -3.88 -17.46 11.68
C GLU A 134 -3.02 -17.09 10.47
N ALA A 135 -1.74 -17.43 10.58
CA ALA A 135 -0.78 -17.32 9.49
C ALA A 135 -0.49 -18.72 8.92
N VAL A 136 -1.03 -19.01 7.75
CA VAL A 136 -0.78 -20.27 7.04
C VAL A 136 0.46 -20.11 6.17
N TRP A 137 1.46 -20.96 6.39
CA TRP A 137 2.65 -20.97 5.54
C TRP A 137 2.34 -21.60 4.18
N TRP A 138 2.55 -20.85 3.10
CA TRP A 138 2.32 -21.37 1.76
C TRP A 138 3.49 -22.22 1.27
N ASP A 139 3.21 -23.46 0.87
CA ASP A 139 4.19 -24.34 0.24
C ASP A 139 4.44 -23.90 -1.21
N LYS A 140 5.63 -23.38 -1.49
CA LYS A 140 6.03 -22.86 -2.83
C LYS A 140 6.00 -23.92 -3.94
N ARG A 141 5.96 -25.20 -3.58
CA ARG A 141 5.84 -26.31 -4.54
C ARG A 141 4.41 -26.44 -5.09
N ARG A 142 3.42 -25.87 -4.41
CA ARG A 142 2.02 -25.86 -4.85
C ARG A 142 1.77 -24.67 -5.77
N ASP A 143 0.87 -24.85 -6.75
CA ASP A 143 0.47 -23.74 -7.60
C ASP A 143 -0.41 -22.77 -6.81
N VAL A 144 -0.08 -21.48 -6.88
CA VAL A 144 -0.89 -20.40 -6.28
C VAL A 144 -2.32 -20.34 -6.84
N GLY A 145 -2.61 -21.05 -7.93
CA GLY A 145 -3.94 -21.32 -8.47
C GLY A 145 -4.87 -22.04 -7.49
N SER A 146 -4.34 -22.87 -6.57
CA SER A 146 -5.17 -23.55 -5.56
C SER A 146 -5.43 -22.72 -4.31
N ILE A 147 -5.00 -21.46 -4.25
CA ILE A 147 -5.40 -20.55 -3.17
C ILE A 147 -6.85 -20.10 -3.42
N ALA A 148 -7.72 -20.31 -2.43
CA ALA A 148 -9.06 -19.74 -2.39
C ALA A 148 -8.96 -18.26 -1.94
N VAL A 149 -8.63 -17.38 -2.88
CA VAL A 149 -8.33 -15.95 -2.61
C VAL A 149 -9.43 -15.21 -1.85
N ALA A 150 -10.69 -15.61 -2.03
CA ALA A 150 -11.85 -15.03 -1.34
C ALA A 150 -11.86 -15.30 0.18
N ASN A 151 -11.24 -16.40 0.62
CA ASN A 151 -11.15 -16.78 2.02
C ASN A 151 -9.89 -16.23 2.71
N VAL A 152 -9.03 -15.52 1.97
CA VAL A 152 -7.78 -14.98 2.47
C VAL A 152 -7.94 -13.49 2.75
N THR A 153 -7.80 -13.11 4.03
CA THR A 153 -7.83 -11.72 4.49
C THR A 153 -6.68 -10.92 3.89
N GLY A 154 -5.49 -11.49 3.80
CA GLY A 154 -4.37 -10.83 3.14
C GLY A 154 -3.14 -11.71 3.07
N TYR A 155 -2.07 -11.18 2.51
CA TYR A 155 -0.85 -11.91 2.29
C TYR A 155 0.32 -11.16 2.90
N ILE A 156 1.18 -11.87 3.60
CA ILE A 156 2.44 -11.33 4.13
C ILE A 156 3.57 -12.07 3.42
N LEU A 157 4.41 -11.34 2.68
CA LEU A 157 5.59 -11.91 2.04
C LEU A 157 6.85 -11.51 2.79
N ASN A 158 7.78 -12.45 2.90
CA ASN A 158 9.15 -12.17 3.32
C ASN A 158 10.04 -12.13 2.09
N VAL A 159 10.44 -10.95 1.63
CA VAL A 159 11.21 -10.78 0.40
C VAL A 159 12.62 -10.25 0.68
N PRO A 160 13.64 -10.68 -0.10
CA PRO A 160 14.96 -10.10 0.01
C PRO A 160 14.96 -8.66 -0.49
N SER A 161 15.45 -7.74 0.34
CA SER A 161 15.47 -6.31 0.06
C SER A 161 16.86 -5.71 0.27
N ASN A 162 17.29 -4.84 -0.66
CA ASN A 162 18.60 -4.21 -0.56
C ASN A 162 18.63 -3.19 0.58
N LEU A 163 19.69 -3.23 1.38
CA LEU A 163 19.92 -2.23 2.40
C LEU A 163 20.25 -0.87 1.76
N ARG A 164 19.48 0.16 2.12
CA ARG A 164 19.76 1.54 1.71
C ARG A 164 20.53 2.25 2.81
N TRP A 165 21.75 2.69 2.51
CA TRP A 165 22.53 3.57 3.39
C TRP A 165 22.75 4.90 2.68
N GLY A 166 21.86 5.86 2.93
CA GLY A 166 21.81 7.11 2.18
C GLY A 166 21.56 6.87 0.68
N PRO A 167 22.34 7.50 -0.23
CA PRO A 167 22.20 7.27 -1.67
C PRO A 167 22.75 5.92 -2.13
N LEU A 168 23.55 5.23 -1.30
CA LEU A 168 24.20 3.97 -1.66
C LEU A 168 23.27 2.78 -1.43
N ARG A 169 23.10 1.95 -2.46
CA ARG A 169 22.48 0.62 -2.35
C ARG A 169 23.59 -0.38 -2.08
N LEU A 170 23.68 -0.86 -0.84
CA LEU A 170 24.64 -1.89 -0.50
C LEU A 170 24.15 -3.23 -1.06
N PRO A 171 25.05 -4.09 -1.57
CA PRO A 171 24.69 -5.42 -2.10
C PRO A 171 24.28 -6.42 -1.00
N LEU A 172 24.16 -5.97 0.26
CA LEU A 172 23.68 -6.77 1.37
C LEU A 172 22.15 -6.84 1.35
N LYS A 173 21.62 -8.03 1.07
CA LYS A 173 20.19 -8.33 1.10
C LYS A 173 19.78 -8.63 2.53
N ARG A 174 18.74 -7.94 3.02
CA ARG A 174 18.05 -8.24 4.27
C ARG A 174 16.63 -8.68 3.97
N GLN A 175 16.09 -9.53 4.83
CA GLN A 175 14.69 -9.90 4.77
C GLN A 175 13.80 -8.71 5.11
N HIS A 176 12.65 -8.64 4.44
CA HIS A 176 11.73 -7.51 4.53
C HIS A 176 10.30 -8.02 4.37
N TRP A 177 9.47 -7.69 5.36
CA TRP A 177 8.07 -8.04 5.37
C TRP A 177 7.25 -7.04 4.57
N ILE A 178 6.44 -7.54 3.63
CA ILE A 178 5.49 -6.74 2.85
C ILE A 178 4.08 -7.30 3.01
N GLY A 179 3.09 -6.41 3.06
CA GLY A 179 1.68 -6.77 3.07
C GLY A 179 1.06 -6.63 1.67
N VAL A 180 0.15 -7.53 1.32
CA VAL A 180 -0.73 -7.41 0.17
C VAL A 180 -2.17 -7.62 0.62
N ARG A 181 -3.07 -6.75 0.19
CA ARG A 181 -4.47 -6.77 0.62
C ARG A 181 -5.40 -6.33 -0.51
N GLU A 182 -6.57 -6.95 -0.56
CA GLU A 182 -7.69 -6.50 -1.39
C GLU A 182 -8.43 -5.35 -0.70
N VAL A 183 -8.62 -4.25 -1.43
CA VAL A 183 -9.42 -3.11 -0.99
C VAL A 183 -10.26 -2.65 -2.17
N GLY A 184 -11.59 -2.70 -2.04
CA GLY A 184 -12.50 -2.28 -3.11
C GLY A 184 -12.38 -3.11 -4.40
N GLY A 185 -12.16 -4.42 -4.31
CA GLY A 185 -12.06 -5.31 -5.48
C GLY A 185 -10.70 -5.34 -6.17
N VAL A 186 -9.72 -4.60 -5.65
CA VAL A 186 -8.36 -4.51 -6.22
C VAL A 186 -7.34 -4.90 -5.17
N TYR A 187 -6.39 -5.76 -5.54
CA TYR A 187 -5.24 -6.10 -4.71
C TYR A 187 -4.16 -5.02 -4.81
N TYR A 188 -3.58 -4.66 -3.68
CA TYR A 188 -2.51 -3.68 -3.60
C TYR A 188 -1.28 -4.28 -2.92
N ASN A 189 -0.10 -3.99 -3.48
CA ASN A 189 1.16 -4.12 -2.78
C ASN A 189 1.29 -2.94 -1.81
N LEU A 190 1.29 -3.25 -0.52
CA LEU A 190 1.38 -2.31 0.58
C LEU A 190 2.74 -2.39 1.27
N ASP A 191 3.80 -2.67 0.51
CA ASP A 191 5.17 -2.54 0.98
C ASP A 191 5.37 -1.14 1.60
N SER A 192 5.77 -1.13 2.85
CA SER A 192 5.99 0.06 3.65
C SER A 192 7.17 0.92 3.15
N LYS A 193 8.03 0.39 2.25
CA LYS A 193 9.08 1.15 1.54
C LYS A 193 8.56 1.93 0.33
N LEU A 194 7.33 1.68 -0.12
CA LEU A 194 6.73 2.40 -1.23
C LEU A 194 6.26 3.81 -0.81
N ARG A 195 6.09 4.68 -1.80
CA ARG A 195 5.54 6.03 -1.57
C ARG A 195 4.03 6.02 -1.28
N GLY A 196 3.35 4.93 -1.61
CA GLY A 196 1.92 4.70 -1.41
C GLY A 196 1.55 3.28 -1.86
N PRO A 197 0.27 2.89 -1.72
CA PRO A 197 -0.26 1.64 -2.26
C PRO A 197 0.06 1.50 -3.75
N HIS A 198 0.59 0.35 -4.15
CA HIS A 198 0.83 0.05 -5.56
C HIS A 198 -0.18 -0.99 -6.03
N PRO A 199 -1.08 -0.65 -6.99
CA PRO A 199 -2.08 -1.59 -7.46
C PRO A 199 -1.42 -2.78 -8.14
N ILE A 200 -1.85 -3.98 -7.76
CA ILE A 200 -1.54 -5.24 -8.45
C ILE A 200 -2.65 -5.55 -9.45
N GLY A 201 -3.92 -5.35 -9.05
CA GLY A 201 -5.09 -5.56 -9.90
C GLY A 201 -6.03 -6.65 -9.39
N SER A 202 -6.56 -7.46 -10.29
CA SER A 202 -7.50 -8.55 -10.03
C SER A 202 -6.85 -9.78 -9.36
N ALA A 203 -7.67 -10.77 -8.98
CA ALA A 203 -7.19 -12.04 -8.43
C ALA A 203 -6.20 -12.77 -9.35
N ASP A 204 -6.38 -12.70 -10.68
CA ASP A 204 -5.46 -13.33 -11.63
C ASP A 204 -4.10 -12.61 -11.68
N GLU A 205 -4.11 -11.28 -11.56
CA GLU A 205 -2.91 -10.47 -11.49
C GLU A 205 -2.18 -10.67 -10.16
N LEU A 206 -2.91 -10.83 -9.07
CA LEU A 206 -2.35 -11.29 -7.79
C LEU A 206 -1.65 -12.64 -7.94
N ARG A 207 -2.31 -13.65 -8.53
CA ARG A 207 -1.69 -14.98 -8.73
C ARG A 207 -0.41 -14.86 -9.56
N LYS A 208 -0.39 -14.04 -10.62
CA LYS A 208 0.83 -13.76 -11.40
C LYS A 208 1.92 -13.12 -10.55
N PHE A 209 1.56 -12.12 -9.73
CA PHE A 209 2.47 -11.45 -8.81
C PHE A 209 3.08 -12.43 -7.78
N LEU A 210 2.26 -13.23 -7.10
CA LEU A 210 2.71 -14.22 -6.12
C LEU A 210 3.63 -15.26 -6.77
N ARG A 211 3.26 -15.78 -7.93
CA ARG A 211 4.07 -16.74 -8.68
C ARG A 211 5.43 -16.14 -9.09
N HIS A 212 5.47 -14.85 -9.42
CA HIS A 212 6.74 -14.16 -9.69
C HIS A 212 7.61 -14.04 -8.43
N GLN A 213 7.05 -13.62 -7.30
CA GLN A 213 7.79 -13.46 -6.04
C GLN A 213 8.36 -14.80 -5.54
N LEU A 214 7.54 -15.86 -5.58
CA LEU A 214 7.90 -17.20 -5.08
C LEU A 214 8.97 -17.91 -5.93
N ARG A 215 9.28 -17.45 -7.14
CA ARG A 215 10.45 -17.93 -7.91
C ARG A 215 11.77 -17.61 -7.22
N GLY A 216 11.81 -16.58 -6.37
CA GLY A 216 12.98 -16.21 -5.60
C GLY A 216 13.28 -17.23 -4.50
N LYS A 217 14.54 -17.70 -4.42
CA LYS A 217 14.97 -18.72 -3.44
C LYS A 217 14.64 -18.35 -1.98
N ASN A 218 14.65 -17.06 -1.65
CA ASN A 218 14.49 -16.56 -0.27
C ASN A 218 13.18 -15.79 -0.05
N CYS A 219 12.14 -16.06 -0.86
CA CYS A 219 10.82 -15.44 -0.71
C CYS A 219 9.84 -16.36 0.00
N GLU A 220 9.38 -16.03 1.20
CA GLU A 220 8.32 -16.80 1.88
C GLU A 220 6.96 -16.10 1.76
N LEU A 221 5.87 -16.86 1.81
CA LEU A 221 4.50 -16.37 1.74
C LEU A 221 3.68 -16.94 2.89
N LEU A 222 3.03 -16.04 3.63
CA LEU A 222 2.03 -16.35 4.64
C LEU A 222 0.67 -15.88 4.15
N LEU A 223 -0.33 -16.74 4.25
CA LEU A 223 -1.74 -16.37 4.08
C LEU A 223 -2.28 -15.97 5.45
N VAL A 224 -2.84 -14.77 5.55
CA VAL A 224 -3.57 -14.31 6.74
C VAL A 224 -5.03 -14.68 6.56
N VAL A 225 -5.53 -15.55 7.43
CA VAL A 225 -6.88 -16.13 7.37
C VAL A 225 -7.53 -16.06 8.74
N SER A 226 -8.86 -16.11 8.83
CA SER A 226 -9.52 -16.25 10.14
C SER A 226 -9.24 -17.64 10.72
N GLU A 227 -9.37 -17.78 12.03
CA GLU A 227 -9.28 -19.08 12.72
C GLU A 227 -10.26 -20.12 12.16
N GLU A 228 -11.46 -19.69 11.77
CA GLU A 228 -12.45 -20.57 11.11
C GLU A 228 -11.96 -21.07 9.73
N VAL A 229 -11.34 -20.21 8.93
CA VAL A 229 -10.82 -20.59 7.61
C VAL A 229 -9.62 -21.52 7.74
N GLU A 230 -8.75 -21.30 8.73
CA GLU A 230 -7.67 -22.22 9.04
C GLU A 230 -8.21 -23.59 9.42
N SER A 231 -9.11 -23.65 10.40
CA SER A 231 -9.57 -24.91 11.00
C SER A 231 -10.28 -25.81 9.99
N HIS A 232 -10.99 -25.23 9.02
CA HIS A 232 -11.63 -25.95 7.92
C HIS A 232 -10.73 -26.08 6.66
N GLN A 233 -9.53 -25.50 6.69
CA GLN A 233 -8.58 -25.43 5.58
C GLN A 233 -9.16 -24.86 4.27
N THR A 234 -10.20 -24.03 4.36
CA THR A 234 -10.92 -23.47 3.20
C THR A 234 -10.15 -22.39 2.45
N TRP A 235 -8.96 -22.00 2.95
CA TRP A 235 -7.99 -21.18 2.22
C TRP A 235 -7.39 -21.92 1.01
N MET A 236 -7.55 -23.25 0.95
CA MET A 236 -7.17 -24.07 -0.19
C MET A 236 -8.39 -24.49 -0.99
N SER A 237 -8.35 -24.26 -2.30
CA SER A 237 -9.30 -24.83 -3.24
C SER A 237 -8.97 -26.30 -3.41
N HIS A 238 -9.81 -27.17 -2.85
CA HIS A 238 -9.85 -28.56 -3.27
C HIS A 238 -10.48 -28.58 -4.65
N ASN A 239 -9.64 -28.75 -5.67
CA ASN A 239 -10.15 -29.12 -6.98
C ASN A 239 -10.70 -30.54 -6.79
N SER A 240 -11.97 -30.67 -6.43
CA SER A 240 -12.71 -31.90 -6.67
C SER A 240 -12.51 -32.16 -8.16
N GLY A 241 -11.77 -33.21 -8.51
CA GLY A 241 -11.79 -33.69 -9.88
C GLY A 241 -13.26 -33.91 -10.22
N ALA A 242 -13.81 -33.03 -11.06
CA ALA A 242 -15.05 -33.32 -11.72
C ALA A 242 -14.69 -34.39 -12.76
N ASP A 243 -15.17 -35.60 -12.48
CA ASP A 243 -15.22 -36.76 -13.36
C ASP A 243 -15.75 -36.43 -14.76
#